data_AF-A0A812E7N2-F1
#
_entry.id   AF-A0A812E7N2-F1
#
_cell.length_a   1.000
_cell.length_b   1.000
_cell.length_c   1.000
_cell.angle_alpha   90.00
_cell.angle_beta   90.00
_cell.angle_gamma   90.00
#
_symmetry.space_group_name_H-M   'P 1'
#
loop_
_entity.id
_entity.type
_entity.pdbx_description
1 polymer ?
#
loop_
_entity_poly.entity_id
_entity_poly.type
_entity_poly.pdbx_seq_one_letter_code
_entity_poly.pdbx_strand_id
1 'polypeptide(L)'
;MIPLLKKMESGTFHIEEVTGFLVKNPKELLPPYFEEWNELASKMTELVKVNEFRKRVDKMSHLDHQKLNGYREKRLAHLQLSIIGAGYIWQDGDKGVPRKIPKCLAVPWYRLSEELGMKPVLSHADLILANWKKKDENGPLELDNLKCIYNVADGEGPEWFVTVTVQIEIEFYQALINIIHGIEAVIDNDVIRLCNCLKKVEEAGNKMFEVLKRMNEKLTPDCFYYAMRPFLAGWGTEGSAIPDGLIYEGISEEPQKMIGGSAGQSSTIQTLDVGLGVEHNDDKQNFLETMRNYMPKAHKEFIETLQKSPSIRKFVTEKNNPELTEVYNKCLKNLEQFRSCHIQIVCSLPIHIYLCLFISIYLSIYLSIYLSIYLSIYLSLSLSLYIYIYIYIYKSLLISIYLYMFIHIYLSINLSIYVYLYPFIYLYMFTPIYLSIYLVTTTNVFLRSVFSPNRMANGCQYIVNKAKEKQKTDYASLEERGTGGSDLIPFLKGIRQTTKDAQI
;
A
#
# COMPACT_ATOMS: atom_id res chain seq x y z
N MET A 1 23.75 -41.71 -7.94
CA MET A 1 24.40 -40.40 -7.78
C MET A 1 24.60 -39.70 -9.13
N ILE A 2 23.54 -39.03 -9.59
CA ILE A 2 23.48 -38.22 -10.81
C ILE A 2 24.52 -37.08 -10.76
N PRO A 3 25.06 -36.61 -11.90
CA PRO A 3 25.87 -35.39 -11.97
C PRO A 3 25.26 -34.15 -11.29
N LEU A 4 23.93 -34.06 -11.19
CA LEU A 4 23.21 -32.96 -10.54
C LEU A 4 23.46 -32.92 -9.03
N LEU A 5 23.28 -34.05 -8.32
CA LEU A 5 23.50 -34.13 -6.87
C LEU A 5 24.98 -33.85 -6.53
N LYS A 6 25.90 -34.45 -7.29
CA LYS A 6 27.36 -34.19 -7.14
C LYS A 6 27.73 -32.72 -7.31
N LYS A 7 27.12 -32.03 -8.29
CA LYS A 7 27.36 -30.59 -8.55
C LYS A 7 26.75 -29.69 -7.47
N MET A 8 25.64 -30.12 -6.86
CA MET A 8 25.05 -29.44 -5.72
C MET A 8 25.95 -29.59 -4.48
N GLU A 9 26.36 -30.82 -4.16
CA GLU A 9 27.27 -31.14 -3.05
C GLU A 9 28.65 -30.48 -3.20
N SER A 10 29.16 -30.29 -4.42
CA SER A 10 30.39 -29.53 -4.67
C SER A 10 30.24 -28.01 -4.55
N GLY A 11 29.07 -27.52 -4.10
CA GLY A 11 28.78 -26.10 -3.90
C GLY A 11 28.67 -25.28 -5.19
N THR A 12 28.70 -25.91 -6.37
CA THR A 12 28.74 -25.24 -7.67
C THR A 12 27.50 -24.40 -7.95
N PHE A 13 26.35 -24.83 -7.43
CA PHE A 13 25.07 -24.11 -7.57
C PHE A 13 24.77 -23.13 -6.44
N HIS A 14 25.65 -22.99 -5.43
CA HIS A 14 25.40 -22.22 -4.20
C HIS A 14 24.09 -22.58 -3.48
N ILE A 15 23.71 -23.86 -3.56
CA ILE A 15 22.61 -24.45 -2.80
C ILE A 15 23.19 -25.04 -1.52
N GLU A 16 22.59 -24.70 -0.39
CA GLU A 16 23.08 -25.04 0.94
C GLU A 16 22.18 -26.07 1.62
N GLU A 17 22.79 -26.97 2.39
CA GLU A 17 22.06 -27.92 3.23
C GLU A 17 21.19 -27.15 4.25
N VAL A 18 19.96 -27.62 4.47
CA VAL A 18 18.91 -26.99 5.30
C VAL A 18 18.33 -25.69 4.71
N THR A 19 19.14 -24.78 4.15
CA THR A 19 18.69 -23.44 3.77
C THR A 19 18.44 -23.23 2.27
N GLY A 20 18.65 -24.25 1.43
CA GLY A 20 18.31 -24.21 0.01
C GLY A 20 19.03 -23.10 -0.76
N PHE A 21 18.28 -22.20 -1.40
CA PHE A 21 18.81 -21.07 -2.18
C PHE A 21 19.19 -19.84 -1.33
N LEU A 22 19.00 -19.88 -0.01
CA LEU A 22 19.45 -18.81 0.89
C LEU A 22 20.98 -18.78 0.97
N VAL A 23 21.55 -17.58 1.07
CA VAL A 23 22.98 -17.42 1.39
C VAL A 23 23.23 -17.95 2.81
N LYS A 24 24.09 -18.97 2.95
CA LYS A 24 24.49 -19.50 4.27
C LYS A 24 25.16 -18.42 5.12
N ASN A 25 24.62 -18.22 6.33
CA ASN A 25 25.12 -17.27 7.33
C ASN A 25 25.54 -15.94 6.68
N PRO A 26 24.57 -15.14 6.19
CA PRO A 26 24.85 -13.90 5.50
C PRO A 26 25.73 -12.98 6.36
N LYS A 27 26.61 -12.23 5.70
CA LYS A 27 27.35 -11.16 6.37
C LYS A 27 26.37 -10.04 6.71
N GLU A 28 26.52 -9.43 7.88
CA GLU A 28 25.75 -8.24 8.25
C GLU A 28 26.47 -6.93 7.90
N LEU A 29 27.81 -6.94 7.91
CA LEU A 29 28.66 -5.79 7.63
C LEU A 29 29.77 -6.18 6.67
N LEU A 30 30.09 -5.27 5.75
CA LEU A 30 31.29 -5.33 4.92
C LEU A 30 32.52 -4.82 5.68
N PRO A 31 33.75 -5.14 5.21
CA PRO A 31 34.98 -4.59 5.77
C PRO A 31 34.99 -3.04 5.81
N PRO A 32 35.73 -2.39 6.74
CA PRO A 32 35.69 -0.93 6.95
C PRO A 32 35.96 -0.04 5.73
N TYR A 33 36.55 -0.56 4.66
CA TYR A 33 36.67 0.15 3.38
C TYR A 33 35.29 0.51 2.77
N PHE A 34 34.25 -0.26 3.07
CA PHE A 34 32.89 -0.09 2.55
C PHE A 34 31.93 0.53 3.58
N GLU A 35 32.44 1.27 4.57
CA GLU A 35 31.61 1.77 5.68
C GLU A 35 30.50 2.74 5.24
N GLU A 36 30.70 3.50 4.15
CA GLU A 36 29.63 4.32 3.57
C GLU A 36 28.44 3.48 3.07
N TRP A 37 28.69 2.26 2.55
CA TRP A 37 27.62 1.34 2.14
C TRP A 37 26.92 0.72 3.36
N ASN A 38 27.68 0.35 4.41
CA ASN A 38 27.13 -0.10 5.68
C ASN A 38 26.21 0.97 6.30
N GLU A 39 26.65 2.24 6.35
CA GLU A 39 25.88 3.35 6.93
C GLU A 39 24.62 3.68 6.11
N LEU A 40 24.75 3.80 4.80
CA LEU A 40 23.62 4.21 3.95
C LEU A 40 22.56 3.13 3.83
N ALA A 41 22.94 1.85 3.72
CA ALA A 41 21.96 0.76 3.68
C ALA A 41 21.22 0.60 5.01
N SER A 42 21.91 0.74 6.16
CA SER A 42 21.28 0.63 7.48
C SER A 42 20.35 1.79 7.83
N LYS A 43 20.67 3.02 7.40
CA LYS A 43 19.86 4.23 7.67
C LYS A 43 18.90 4.61 6.54
N MET A 44 18.69 3.74 5.55
CA MET A 44 17.94 4.07 4.34
C MET A 44 16.54 4.61 4.65
N THR A 45 15.74 3.91 5.45
CA THR A 45 14.36 4.35 5.78
C THR A 45 14.33 5.65 6.58
N GLU A 46 15.23 5.81 7.55
CA GLU A 46 15.38 7.02 8.37
C GLU A 46 15.70 8.26 7.53
N LEU A 47 16.64 8.13 6.60
CA LEU A 47 17.11 9.22 5.74
C LEU A 47 16.14 9.55 4.60
N VAL A 48 15.40 8.56 4.10
CA VAL A 48 14.32 8.77 3.11
C VAL A 48 13.19 9.58 3.74
N LYS A 49 12.73 9.21 4.94
CA LYS A 49 11.68 9.95 5.69
C LYS A 49 11.95 11.45 5.84
N VAL A 50 13.21 11.86 5.95
CA VAL A 50 13.62 13.26 6.13
C VAL A 50 14.09 13.94 4.84
N ASN A 51 13.99 13.27 3.68
CA ASN A 51 14.42 13.76 2.36
C ASN A 51 15.92 14.16 2.29
N GLU A 52 16.78 13.44 3.02
CA GLU A 52 18.24 13.62 3.00
C GLU A 52 18.99 12.48 2.30
N PHE A 53 18.33 11.36 1.99
CA PHE A 53 19.01 10.17 1.49
C PHE A 53 19.77 10.40 0.19
N ARG A 54 19.13 10.98 -0.84
CA ARG A 54 19.80 11.31 -2.12
C ARG A 54 21.04 12.19 -1.92
N LYS A 55 20.91 13.27 -1.14
CA LYS A 55 22.01 14.21 -0.84
C LYS A 55 23.21 13.55 -0.14
N ARG A 56 22.99 12.43 0.56
CA ARG A 56 24.06 11.63 1.20
C ARG A 56 24.71 10.68 0.19
N VAL A 57 23.93 10.04 -0.67
CA VAL A 57 24.43 9.18 -1.78
C VAL A 57 25.22 10.00 -2.82
N ASP A 58 24.76 11.20 -3.18
CA ASP A 58 25.45 12.11 -4.11
C ASP A 58 26.85 12.54 -3.62
N LYS A 59 27.10 12.41 -2.32
CA LYS A 59 28.38 12.70 -1.65
C LYS A 59 29.20 11.45 -1.34
N MET A 60 28.68 10.26 -1.63
CA MET A 60 29.35 8.98 -1.37
C MET A 60 30.62 8.86 -2.21
N SER A 61 31.67 8.33 -1.61
CA SER A 61 32.93 8.06 -2.28
C SER A 61 32.76 6.99 -3.36
N HIS A 62 33.56 7.05 -4.42
CA HIS A 62 33.57 6.01 -5.44
C HIS A 62 34.38 4.80 -4.95
N LEU A 63 33.69 3.88 -4.28
CA LEU A 63 34.29 2.69 -3.67
C LEU A 63 34.46 1.55 -4.67
N ASP A 64 35.62 0.91 -4.61
CA ASP A 64 36.01 -0.16 -5.53
C ASP A 64 35.47 -1.53 -5.10
N HIS A 65 34.43 -1.99 -5.81
CA HIS A 65 33.84 -3.32 -5.67
C HIS A 65 34.83 -4.49 -5.83
N GLN A 66 35.97 -4.32 -6.50
CA GLN A 66 36.96 -5.40 -6.67
C GLN A 66 37.63 -5.81 -5.36
N LYS A 67 37.51 -5.01 -4.29
CA LYS A 67 38.02 -5.32 -2.95
C LYS A 67 37.09 -6.23 -2.12
N LEU A 68 35.94 -6.62 -2.65
CA LEU A 68 35.02 -7.57 -2.02
C LEU A 68 35.55 -9.01 -2.13
N ASN A 69 35.70 -9.70 -1.00
CA ASN A 69 36.28 -11.03 -0.97
C ASN A 69 35.23 -12.15 -0.89
N GLY A 70 35.17 -12.95 -1.95
CA GLY A 70 34.31 -14.13 -2.03
C GLY A 70 32.80 -13.85 -2.11
N TYR A 71 32.03 -14.92 -2.24
CA TYR A 71 30.60 -14.85 -2.58
C TYR A 71 29.75 -14.10 -1.54
N ARG A 72 30.00 -14.29 -0.24
CA ARG A 72 29.17 -13.70 0.83
C ARG A 72 29.33 -12.19 0.96
N GLU A 73 30.53 -11.65 0.79
CA GLU A 73 30.73 -10.19 0.75
C GLU A 73 30.12 -9.60 -0.52
N LYS A 74 30.26 -10.26 -1.67
CA LYS A 74 29.64 -9.84 -2.93
C LYS A 74 28.12 -9.83 -2.88
N ARG A 75 27.49 -10.83 -2.25
CA ARG A 75 26.02 -10.85 -2.03
C ARG A 75 25.55 -9.81 -1.03
N LEU A 76 26.29 -9.55 0.06
CA LEU A 76 25.96 -8.45 0.97
C LEU A 76 26.09 -7.09 0.28
N ALA A 77 27.18 -6.85 -0.45
CA ALA A 77 27.39 -5.60 -1.18
C ALA A 77 26.31 -5.37 -2.25
N HIS A 78 25.90 -6.41 -2.97
CA HIS A 78 24.80 -6.31 -3.92
C HIS A 78 23.47 -5.98 -3.24
N LEU A 79 23.17 -6.60 -2.09
CA LEU A 79 22.01 -6.24 -1.26
C LEU A 79 22.08 -4.78 -0.79
N GLN A 80 23.20 -4.34 -0.21
CA GLN A 80 23.37 -2.95 0.25
C GLN A 80 23.21 -1.94 -0.89
N LEU A 81 23.87 -2.18 -2.03
CA LEU A 81 23.77 -1.32 -3.22
C LEU A 81 22.36 -1.34 -3.82
N SER A 82 21.64 -2.47 -3.78
CA SER A 82 20.24 -2.57 -4.17
C SER A 82 19.30 -1.80 -3.22
N ILE A 83 19.54 -1.84 -1.90
CA ILE A 83 18.80 -1.03 -0.91
C ILE A 83 19.07 0.47 -1.11
N ILE A 84 20.32 0.85 -1.33
CA ILE A 84 20.71 2.24 -1.62
C ILE A 84 20.13 2.71 -2.96
N GLY A 85 20.13 1.85 -3.98
CA GLY A 85 19.47 2.10 -5.27
C GLY A 85 17.98 2.35 -5.11
N ALA A 86 17.27 1.46 -4.43
CA ALA A 86 15.84 1.61 -4.16
C ALA A 86 15.53 2.90 -3.38
N GLY A 87 16.26 3.16 -2.30
CA GLY A 87 16.09 4.39 -1.50
C GLY A 87 16.39 5.67 -2.28
N TYR A 88 17.40 5.65 -3.15
CA TYR A 88 17.76 6.81 -3.97
C TYR A 88 16.70 7.08 -5.05
N ILE A 89 16.28 6.04 -5.78
CA ILE A 89 15.32 6.18 -6.88
C ILE A 89 13.96 6.61 -6.33
N TRP A 90 13.45 5.90 -5.32
CA TRP A 90 12.06 5.99 -4.85
C TRP A 90 11.83 6.92 -3.64
N GLN A 91 12.83 7.69 -3.19
CA GLN A 91 12.74 8.60 -2.03
C GLN A 91 11.43 9.43 -1.99
N ASP A 92 11.09 10.08 -3.11
CA ASP A 92 9.93 10.97 -3.22
C ASP A 92 8.69 10.27 -3.83
N GLY A 93 8.72 8.94 -3.92
CA GLY A 93 7.82 8.14 -4.74
C GLY A 93 7.84 8.57 -6.22
N ASP A 94 6.73 8.31 -6.90
CA ASP A 94 6.57 8.50 -8.35
C ASP A 94 6.87 9.90 -8.89
N LYS A 95 6.63 10.94 -8.07
CA LYS A 95 6.65 12.33 -8.54
C LYS A 95 8.05 12.93 -8.61
N GLY A 96 9.03 12.30 -7.99
CA GLY A 96 10.41 12.79 -7.93
C GLY A 96 11.44 11.76 -8.38
N VAL A 97 11.08 10.76 -9.19
CA VAL A 97 12.02 9.72 -9.62
C VAL A 97 13.12 10.30 -10.51
N PRO A 98 14.41 10.10 -10.18
CA PRO A 98 15.51 10.63 -10.98
C PRO A 98 15.70 9.82 -12.27
N ARG A 99 16.05 10.49 -13.37
CA ARG A 99 16.36 9.83 -14.65
C ARG A 99 17.72 9.13 -14.68
N LYS A 100 18.62 9.47 -13.75
CA LYS A 100 19.95 8.88 -13.61
C LYS A 100 20.33 8.67 -12.15
N ILE A 101 21.16 7.67 -11.89
CA ILE A 101 21.83 7.47 -10.59
C ILE A 101 23.31 7.84 -10.68
N PRO A 102 23.92 8.38 -9.60
CA PRO A 102 25.28 8.93 -9.66
C PRO A 102 26.35 7.85 -9.77
N LYS A 103 27.49 8.17 -10.39
CA LYS A 103 28.59 7.24 -10.68
C LYS A 103 29.15 6.49 -9.46
N CYS A 104 29.09 7.09 -8.26
CA CYS A 104 29.51 6.45 -7.01
C CYS A 104 28.67 5.21 -6.67
N LEU A 105 27.38 5.20 -7.03
CA LEU A 105 26.45 4.09 -6.84
C LEU A 105 26.35 3.22 -8.10
N ALA A 106 26.21 3.86 -9.27
CA ALA A 106 25.90 3.20 -10.53
C ALA A 106 26.95 2.15 -10.94
N VAL A 107 28.23 2.53 -10.92
CA VAL A 107 29.32 1.69 -11.41
C VAL A 107 29.56 0.44 -10.54
N PRO A 108 29.78 0.53 -9.21
CA PRO A 108 30.01 -0.67 -8.41
C PRO A 108 28.79 -1.61 -8.41
N TRP A 109 27.56 -1.06 -8.40
CA TRP A 109 26.35 -1.88 -8.44
C TRP A 109 26.23 -2.64 -9.77
N TYR A 110 26.42 -1.96 -10.90
CA TYR A 110 26.30 -2.57 -12.23
C TYR A 110 27.37 -3.65 -12.45
N ARG A 111 28.65 -3.36 -12.15
CA ARG A 111 29.74 -4.33 -12.35
C ARG A 111 29.64 -5.53 -11.43
N LEU A 112 29.19 -5.34 -10.18
CA LEU A 112 28.92 -6.43 -9.25
C LEU A 112 27.72 -7.29 -9.71
N SER A 113 26.70 -6.67 -10.32
CA SER A 113 25.58 -7.39 -10.94
C SER A 113 26.05 -8.28 -12.08
N GLU A 114 26.90 -7.76 -12.98
CA GLU A 114 27.50 -8.53 -14.08
C GLU A 114 28.30 -9.73 -13.55
N GLU A 115 29.11 -9.56 -12.51
CA GLU A 115 29.89 -10.65 -11.91
C GLU A 115 29.01 -11.74 -11.30
N LEU A 116 27.93 -11.36 -10.60
CA LEU A 116 26.97 -12.30 -10.00
C LEU A 116 25.99 -12.93 -11.02
N GLY A 117 25.98 -12.42 -12.26
CA GLY A 117 25.00 -12.77 -13.29
C GLY A 117 23.58 -12.30 -13.00
N MET A 118 23.45 -11.23 -12.20
CA MET A 118 22.20 -10.62 -11.76
C MET A 118 21.94 -9.29 -12.50
N LYS A 119 20.89 -8.56 -12.10
CA LYS A 119 20.61 -7.20 -12.59
C LYS A 119 20.75 -6.17 -11.46
N PRO A 120 21.20 -4.93 -11.76
CA PRO A 120 21.33 -3.86 -10.78
C PRO A 120 19.97 -3.22 -10.47
N VAL A 121 19.10 -4.00 -9.84
CA VAL A 121 17.79 -3.61 -9.30
C VAL A 121 17.54 -4.47 -8.06
N LEU A 122 16.80 -3.93 -7.08
CA LEU A 122 16.43 -4.69 -5.90
C LEU A 122 15.57 -5.91 -6.29
N SER A 123 16.16 -7.09 -6.16
CA SER A 123 15.61 -8.37 -6.62
C SER A 123 15.16 -9.27 -5.45
N HIS A 124 14.41 -10.34 -5.73
CA HIS A 124 14.12 -11.41 -4.75
C HIS A 124 15.41 -11.98 -4.14
N ALA A 125 16.45 -12.13 -4.96
CA ALA A 125 17.74 -12.66 -4.52
C ALA A 125 18.43 -11.74 -3.50
N ASP A 126 18.24 -10.42 -3.59
CA ASP A 126 18.72 -9.49 -2.58
C ASP A 126 17.82 -9.53 -1.35
N LEU A 127 16.56 -9.12 -1.54
CA LEU A 127 15.62 -8.79 -0.47
C LEU A 127 15.23 -9.98 0.40
N ILE A 128 15.30 -11.20 -0.14
CA ILE A 128 14.96 -12.45 0.57
C ILE A 128 16.23 -13.29 0.78
N LEU A 129 16.90 -13.71 -0.31
CA LEU A 129 17.90 -14.77 -0.21
C LEU A 129 19.20 -14.36 0.52
N ALA A 130 19.53 -13.07 0.56
CA ALA A 130 20.71 -12.55 1.25
C ALA A 130 20.39 -11.72 2.51
N ASN A 131 19.12 -11.37 2.74
CA ASN A 131 18.71 -10.37 3.73
C ASN A 131 18.08 -11.01 4.98
N TRP A 132 18.79 -11.94 5.62
CA TRP A 132 18.28 -12.62 6.80
C TRP A 132 19.39 -12.95 7.80
N LYS A 133 19.00 -13.08 9.06
CA LYS A 133 19.81 -13.60 10.16
C LYS A 133 18.91 -14.18 11.27
N LYS A 134 19.52 -14.85 12.25
CA LYS A 134 18.82 -15.23 13.48
C LYS A 134 18.80 -14.06 14.48
N LYS A 135 17.81 -14.05 15.38
CA LYS A 135 17.76 -13.14 16.54
C LYS A 135 18.67 -13.67 17.67
N ASP A 136 18.57 -14.97 17.94
CA ASP A 136 19.50 -15.76 18.74
C ASP A 136 20.23 -16.75 17.83
N GLU A 137 21.56 -16.61 17.76
CA GLU A 137 22.44 -17.51 16.99
C GLU A 137 22.40 -18.97 17.47
N ASN A 138 22.00 -19.23 18.71
CA ASN A 138 21.85 -20.60 19.24
C ASN A 138 20.41 -21.13 19.13
N GLY A 139 19.45 -20.27 18.75
CA GLY A 139 18.05 -20.63 18.59
C GLY A 139 17.76 -21.40 17.29
N PRO A 140 16.56 -21.99 17.16
CA PRO A 140 16.15 -22.75 15.98
C PRO A 140 16.02 -21.85 14.75
N LEU A 141 16.11 -22.43 13.55
CA LEU A 141 15.89 -21.73 12.29
C LEU A 141 14.39 -21.70 11.94
N GLU A 142 13.63 -21.00 12.78
CA GLU A 142 12.18 -20.87 12.70
C GLU A 142 11.77 -19.39 12.67
N LEU A 143 10.58 -19.12 12.12
CA LEU A 143 10.10 -17.76 11.78
C LEU A 143 10.21 -16.76 12.94
N ASP A 144 9.91 -17.19 14.17
CA ASP A 144 9.96 -16.32 15.35
C ASP A 144 11.40 -15.93 15.72
N ASN A 145 12.41 -16.73 15.35
CA ASN A 145 13.84 -16.43 15.49
C ASN A 145 14.47 -15.77 14.24
N LEU A 146 13.74 -15.64 13.12
CA LEU A 146 14.26 -14.97 11.92
C LEU A 146 14.12 -13.43 12.02
N LYS A 147 15.10 -12.72 11.47
CA LYS A 147 15.09 -11.26 11.27
C LYS A 147 15.72 -10.90 9.92
N CYS A 148 15.30 -9.79 9.29
CA CYS A 148 16.05 -9.21 8.18
C CYS A 148 17.29 -8.44 8.65
N ILE A 149 18.19 -8.12 7.72
CA ILE A 149 19.38 -7.28 7.99
C ILE A 149 19.05 -5.82 7.68
N TYR A 150 18.37 -5.58 6.55
CA TYR A 150 17.91 -4.28 6.08
C TYR A 150 16.42 -4.31 5.78
N ASN A 151 15.72 -3.23 6.16
CA ASN A 151 14.32 -3.01 5.81
C ASN A 151 14.20 -2.01 4.65
N VAL A 152 13.26 -2.27 3.74
CA VAL A 152 12.91 -1.35 2.64
C VAL A 152 11.91 -0.28 3.05
N ALA A 153 11.21 -0.48 4.15
CA ALA A 153 10.20 0.41 4.69
C ALA A 153 10.07 0.19 6.20
N ASP A 154 9.50 1.14 6.92
CA ASP A 154 9.34 1.02 8.38
C ASP A 154 8.09 0.25 8.79
N GLY A 155 8.14 -0.31 9.99
CA GLY A 155 7.08 -1.10 10.61
C GLY A 155 7.46 -2.58 10.74
N GLU A 156 6.56 -3.37 11.33
CA GLU A 156 6.78 -4.81 11.49
C GLU A 156 6.42 -5.60 10.22
N GLY A 157 5.49 -5.11 9.42
CA GLY A 157 5.06 -5.74 8.15
C GLY A 157 6.17 -5.97 7.13
N PRO A 158 7.10 -5.02 6.88
CA PRO A 158 8.19 -5.21 5.93
C PRO A 158 9.19 -6.30 6.35
N GLU A 159 9.54 -6.35 7.64
CA GLU A 159 10.37 -7.42 8.18
C GLU A 159 9.63 -8.77 8.11
N TRP A 160 8.32 -8.77 8.41
CA TRP A 160 7.48 -9.98 8.33
C TRP A 160 7.37 -10.54 6.91
N PHE A 161 7.19 -9.68 5.90
CA PHE A 161 7.19 -10.10 4.49
C PHE A 161 8.49 -10.82 4.10
N VAL A 162 9.64 -10.28 4.53
CA VAL A 162 10.94 -10.90 4.29
C VAL A 162 11.04 -12.23 5.04
N THR A 163 10.82 -12.25 6.36
CA THR A 163 11.05 -13.44 7.20
C THR A 163 10.09 -14.59 6.89
N VAL A 164 8.81 -14.32 6.59
CA VAL A 164 7.85 -15.34 6.11
C VAL A 164 8.36 -15.97 4.81
N THR A 165 8.85 -15.16 3.87
CA THR A 165 9.37 -15.67 2.60
C THR A 165 10.68 -16.44 2.78
N VAL A 166 11.56 -16.00 3.69
CA VAL A 166 12.78 -16.74 4.07
C VAL A 166 12.43 -18.10 4.67
N GLN A 167 11.40 -18.20 5.53
CA GLN A 167 10.95 -19.49 6.05
C GLN A 167 10.40 -20.41 4.95
N ILE A 168 9.70 -19.88 3.94
CA ILE A 168 9.25 -20.67 2.77
C ILE A 168 10.45 -21.26 2.00
N GLU A 169 11.52 -20.47 1.81
CA GLU A 169 12.76 -20.92 1.16
C GLU A 169 13.52 -21.99 2.01
N ILE A 170 13.38 -21.98 3.34
CA ILE A 170 13.90 -23.02 4.25
C ILE A 170 13.08 -24.31 4.14
N GLU A 171 11.75 -24.25 4.28
CA GLU A 171 10.90 -25.46 4.18
C GLU A 171 11.04 -26.14 2.81
N PHE A 172 11.26 -25.35 1.76
CA PHE A 172 11.51 -25.85 0.41
C PHE A 172 12.73 -26.77 0.30
N TYR A 173 13.76 -26.66 1.16
CA TYR A 173 14.94 -27.53 1.07
C TYR A 173 14.57 -29.03 1.09
N GLN A 174 13.54 -29.42 1.85
CA GLN A 174 13.06 -30.80 1.87
C GLN A 174 12.35 -31.20 0.56
N ALA A 175 11.64 -30.31 -0.11
CA ALA A 175 11.12 -30.58 -1.46
C ALA A 175 12.28 -30.70 -2.47
N LEU A 176 13.25 -29.78 -2.43
CA LEU A 176 14.40 -29.75 -3.33
C LEU A 176 15.19 -31.06 -3.34
N ILE A 177 15.63 -31.52 -2.16
CA ILE A 177 16.47 -32.73 -2.06
C ILE A 177 15.69 -33.99 -2.48
N ASN A 178 14.39 -34.05 -2.20
CA ASN A 178 13.56 -35.20 -2.60
C ASN A 178 13.13 -35.16 -4.08
N ILE A 179 13.07 -33.99 -4.73
CA ILE A 179 12.99 -33.90 -6.19
C ILE A 179 14.26 -34.50 -6.82
N ILE A 180 15.45 -34.14 -6.32
CA ILE A 180 16.72 -34.68 -6.84
C ILE A 180 16.81 -36.20 -6.64
N HIS A 181 16.48 -36.71 -5.45
CA HIS A 181 16.39 -38.16 -5.19
C HIS A 181 15.27 -38.86 -5.97
N GLY A 182 14.17 -38.17 -6.27
CA GLY A 182 13.12 -38.67 -7.15
C GLY A 182 13.60 -38.87 -8.58
N ILE A 183 14.40 -37.95 -9.12
CA ILE A 183 15.03 -38.10 -10.45
C ILE A 183 16.04 -39.27 -10.43
N GLU A 184 16.76 -39.50 -9.32
CA GLU A 184 17.57 -40.72 -9.18
C GLU A 184 16.71 -41.98 -9.24
N ALA A 185 15.59 -42.01 -8.51
CA ALA A 185 14.65 -43.13 -8.54
C ALA A 185 14.05 -43.37 -9.94
N VAL A 186 13.82 -42.33 -10.74
CA VAL A 186 13.41 -42.43 -12.16
C VAL A 186 14.49 -43.13 -13.00
N ILE A 187 15.78 -42.78 -12.82
CA ILE A 187 16.90 -43.43 -13.53
C ILE A 187 17.07 -44.89 -13.09
N ASP A 188 17.00 -45.12 -11.77
CA ASP A 188 17.12 -46.46 -11.18
C ASP A 188 15.86 -47.31 -11.43
N ASN A 189 14.81 -46.74 -12.04
CA ASN A 189 13.51 -47.35 -12.31
C ASN A 189 12.77 -47.84 -11.05
N ASP A 190 13.04 -47.20 -9.90
CA ASP A 190 12.53 -47.54 -8.57
C ASP A 190 11.27 -46.73 -8.22
N VAL A 191 10.11 -47.36 -8.43
CA VAL A 191 8.79 -46.79 -8.11
C VAL A 191 8.63 -46.54 -6.60
N ILE A 192 9.18 -47.39 -5.73
CA ILE A 192 8.98 -47.29 -4.27
C ILE A 192 9.79 -46.12 -3.71
N ARG A 193 11.04 -45.97 -4.15
CA ARG A 193 11.89 -44.82 -3.81
C ARG A 193 11.26 -43.52 -4.32
N LEU A 194 10.71 -43.50 -5.55
CA LEU A 194 10.03 -42.32 -6.08
C LEU A 194 8.77 -41.96 -5.28
N CYS A 195 7.91 -42.92 -4.94
CA CYS A 195 6.75 -42.71 -4.06
C CYS A 195 7.17 -42.07 -2.73
N ASN A 196 8.20 -42.59 -2.08
CA ASN A 196 8.69 -42.07 -0.81
C ASN A 196 9.32 -40.67 -0.92
N CYS A 197 9.96 -40.36 -2.05
CA CYS A 197 10.45 -39.01 -2.33
C CYS A 197 9.28 -38.03 -2.52
N LEU A 198 8.25 -38.39 -3.30
CA LEU A 198 7.08 -37.55 -3.52
C LEU A 198 6.27 -37.30 -2.24
N LYS A 199 6.13 -38.29 -1.33
CA LYS A 199 5.50 -38.08 -0.01
C LYS A 199 6.21 -36.96 0.78
N LYS A 200 7.55 -36.91 0.74
CA LYS A 200 8.33 -35.83 1.38
C LYS A 200 8.23 -34.48 0.66
N VAL A 201 8.04 -34.47 -0.66
CA VAL A 201 7.74 -33.24 -1.42
C VAL A 201 6.37 -32.69 -1.03
N GLU A 202 5.35 -33.55 -0.88
CA GLU A 202 4.02 -33.18 -0.37
C GLU A 202 4.11 -32.61 1.05
N GLU A 203 4.82 -33.28 1.97
CA GLU A 203 5.03 -32.82 3.35
C GLU A 203 5.70 -31.43 3.40
N ALA A 204 6.76 -31.22 2.61
CA ALA A 204 7.46 -29.94 2.53
C ALA A 204 6.56 -28.83 1.95
N GLY A 205 5.83 -29.12 0.88
CA GLY A 205 4.86 -28.20 0.29
C GLY A 205 3.73 -27.82 1.25
N ASN A 206 3.26 -28.76 2.08
CA ASN A 206 2.29 -28.48 3.14
C ASN A 206 2.85 -27.48 4.15
N LYS A 207 4.12 -27.63 4.59
CA LYS A 207 4.75 -26.65 5.49
C LYS A 207 4.92 -25.27 4.83
N MET A 208 5.37 -25.22 3.57
CA MET A 208 5.45 -23.96 2.80
C MET A 208 4.10 -23.24 2.72
N PHE A 209 3.00 -24.00 2.54
CA PHE A 209 1.63 -23.47 2.55
C PHE A 209 1.20 -22.96 3.92
N GLU A 210 1.47 -23.69 5.00
CA GLU A 210 1.20 -23.25 6.37
C GLU A 210 1.93 -21.94 6.69
N VAL A 211 3.20 -21.82 6.32
CA VAL A 211 3.99 -20.59 6.47
C VAL A 211 3.43 -19.44 5.63
N LEU A 212 3.05 -19.67 4.37
CA LEU A 212 2.49 -18.62 3.50
C LEU A 212 1.21 -18.00 4.07
N LYS A 213 0.32 -18.79 4.68
CA LYS A 213 -0.90 -18.27 5.32
C LYS A 213 -0.60 -17.25 6.42
N ARG A 214 0.57 -17.32 7.06
CA ARG A 214 1.00 -16.39 8.12
C ARG A 214 1.35 -14.99 7.61
N MET A 215 1.46 -14.78 6.30
CA MET A 215 1.81 -13.47 5.70
C MET A 215 0.91 -12.33 6.24
N ASN A 216 -0.40 -12.57 6.30
CA ASN A 216 -1.38 -11.59 6.75
C ASN A 216 -1.45 -11.41 8.29
N GLU A 217 -0.64 -12.13 9.08
CA GLU A 217 -0.57 -11.91 10.54
C GLU A 217 -0.06 -10.51 10.87
N LYS A 218 0.87 -9.97 10.06
CA LYS A 218 1.52 -8.66 10.32
C LYS A 218 1.70 -7.78 9.09
N LEU A 219 1.56 -8.31 7.87
CA LEU A 219 1.58 -7.50 6.65
C LEU A 219 0.16 -7.08 6.27
N THR A 220 -0.13 -5.78 6.32
CA THR A 220 -1.41 -5.21 5.89
C THR A 220 -1.39 -4.77 4.42
N PRO A 221 -2.55 -4.68 3.75
CA PRO A 221 -2.70 -4.06 2.43
C PRO A 221 -1.97 -2.74 2.27
N ASP A 222 -2.23 -1.81 3.16
CA ASP A 222 -1.70 -0.45 3.10
C ASP A 222 -0.17 -0.43 3.33
N CYS A 223 0.33 -1.30 4.21
CA CYS A 223 1.77 -1.45 4.45
C CYS A 223 2.48 -1.96 3.19
N PHE A 224 1.95 -3.02 2.55
CA PHE A 224 2.56 -3.54 1.33
C PHE A 224 2.48 -2.52 0.18
N TYR A 225 1.30 -1.96 -0.10
CA TYR A 225 1.10 -1.11 -1.29
C TYR A 225 1.71 0.29 -1.19
N TYR A 226 1.67 0.94 -0.02
CA TYR A 226 2.13 2.33 0.11
C TYR A 226 3.51 2.46 0.75
N ALA A 227 3.90 1.55 1.65
CA ALA A 227 5.21 1.62 2.29
C ALA A 227 6.25 0.79 1.55
N MET A 228 5.97 -0.47 1.18
CA MET A 228 6.97 -1.37 0.58
C MET A 228 7.05 -1.30 -0.95
N ARG A 229 5.92 -1.49 -1.65
CA ARG A 229 5.87 -1.73 -3.09
C ARG A 229 6.58 -0.66 -3.94
N PRO A 230 6.60 0.64 -3.59
CA PRO A 230 7.40 1.63 -4.32
C PRO A 230 8.88 1.25 -4.42
N PHE A 231 9.50 0.82 -3.31
CA PHE A 231 10.93 0.43 -3.29
C PHE A 231 11.22 -0.88 -4.03
N LEU A 232 10.19 -1.71 -4.25
CA LEU A 232 10.30 -2.96 -5.03
C LEU A 232 10.11 -2.74 -6.53
N ALA A 233 9.69 -1.54 -6.94
CA ALA A 233 9.36 -1.25 -8.33
C ALA A 233 10.60 -1.15 -9.22
N GLY A 234 10.46 -1.66 -10.45
CA GLY A 234 11.40 -1.45 -11.55
C GLY A 234 10.99 -0.24 -12.40
N TRP A 235 11.58 -0.16 -13.59
CA TRP A 235 11.44 0.97 -14.51
C TRP A 235 11.60 0.53 -15.97
N GLY A 236 11.15 1.38 -16.89
CA GLY A 236 11.19 1.08 -18.33
C GLY A 236 9.93 0.40 -18.88
N THR A 237 8.88 0.23 -18.07
CA THR A 237 7.56 -0.23 -18.54
C THR A 237 6.64 0.97 -18.77
N GLU A 238 5.63 0.79 -19.62
CA GLU A 238 4.46 1.68 -19.61
C GLU A 238 3.85 1.72 -18.19
N GLY A 239 3.22 2.85 -17.82
CA GLY A 239 2.71 3.09 -16.45
C GLY A 239 3.76 3.35 -15.36
N SER A 240 5.07 3.15 -15.63
CA SER A 240 6.15 3.49 -14.69
C SER A 240 6.52 4.98 -14.73
N ALA A 241 7.06 5.51 -13.63
CA ALA A 241 7.46 6.92 -13.51
C ALA A 241 8.62 7.33 -14.45
N ILE A 242 9.39 6.35 -14.94
CA ILE A 242 10.49 6.52 -15.90
C ILE A 242 10.38 5.42 -16.98
N PRO A 243 9.48 5.59 -17.98
CA PRO A 243 9.13 4.54 -18.95
C PRO A 243 10.22 4.27 -20.00
N ASP A 244 11.14 5.21 -20.19
CA ASP A 244 12.31 5.03 -21.06
C ASP A 244 13.38 4.13 -20.40
N GLY A 245 13.48 4.20 -19.06
CA GLY A 245 14.46 3.47 -18.25
C GLY A 245 15.24 4.40 -17.31
N LEU A 246 16.30 3.86 -16.71
CA LEU A 246 17.20 4.58 -15.80
C LEU A 246 18.62 4.63 -16.38
N ILE A 247 19.27 5.79 -16.33
CA ILE A 247 20.67 5.97 -16.75
C ILE A 247 21.62 5.61 -15.60
N TYR A 248 22.57 4.74 -15.88
CA TYR A 248 23.65 4.36 -14.96
C TYR A 248 24.91 5.17 -15.30
N GLU A 249 25.11 6.28 -14.57
CA GLU A 249 26.19 7.22 -14.88
C GLU A 249 27.58 6.55 -14.84
N GLY A 250 28.33 6.66 -15.93
CA GLY A 250 29.63 6.00 -16.09
C GLY A 250 29.57 4.52 -16.52
N ILE A 251 28.38 3.98 -16.81
CA ILE A 251 28.17 2.67 -17.45
C ILE A 251 27.60 2.84 -18.87
N SER A 252 26.53 3.62 -19.01
CA SER A 252 25.81 3.86 -20.26
C SER A 252 25.15 5.24 -20.22
N GLU A 253 25.22 5.98 -21.32
CA GLU A 253 24.42 7.21 -21.51
C GLU A 253 22.96 6.89 -21.87
N GLU A 254 22.71 5.73 -22.48
CA GLU A 254 21.37 5.26 -22.82
C GLU A 254 20.63 4.72 -21.58
N PRO A 255 19.35 5.08 -21.37
CA PRO A 255 18.51 4.54 -20.29
C PRO A 255 18.33 3.02 -20.41
N GLN A 256 18.37 2.32 -19.28
CA GLN A 256 18.22 0.87 -19.21
C GLN A 256 16.95 0.47 -18.45
N LYS A 257 16.24 -0.53 -18.97
CA LYS A 257 14.96 -1.02 -18.44
C LYS A 257 15.20 -2.22 -17.52
N MET A 258 14.56 -2.25 -16.34
CA MET A 258 14.70 -3.33 -15.36
C MET A 258 13.36 -3.67 -14.73
N ILE A 259 13.08 -4.96 -14.57
CA ILE A 259 11.89 -5.45 -13.86
C ILE A 259 12.22 -5.51 -12.37
N GLY A 260 11.34 -4.95 -11.54
CA GLY A 260 11.50 -4.89 -10.09
C GLY A 260 11.41 -6.26 -9.40
N GLY A 261 11.56 -6.26 -8.08
CA GLY A 261 11.48 -7.48 -7.27
C GLY A 261 10.11 -8.15 -7.38
N SER A 262 10.09 -9.44 -7.71
CA SER A 262 8.85 -10.23 -7.77
C SER A 262 9.07 -11.70 -7.39
N ALA A 263 8.02 -12.37 -6.91
CA ALA A 263 8.08 -13.80 -6.58
C ALA A 263 8.40 -14.70 -7.79
N GLY A 264 8.24 -14.20 -9.03
CA GLY A 264 8.69 -14.91 -10.25
C GLY A 264 10.21 -15.09 -10.34
N GLN A 265 10.97 -14.29 -9.58
CA GLN A 265 12.42 -14.39 -9.42
C GLN A 265 12.84 -15.40 -8.33
N SER A 266 11.90 -16.03 -7.61
CA SER A 266 12.22 -17.11 -6.66
C SER A 266 12.66 -18.36 -7.42
N SER A 267 13.89 -18.79 -7.17
CA SER A 267 14.45 -20.04 -7.71
C SER A 267 13.66 -21.26 -7.21
N THR A 268 13.10 -21.19 -6.00
CA THR A 268 12.25 -22.22 -5.38
C THR A 268 10.99 -22.52 -6.20
N ILE A 269 10.20 -21.50 -6.55
CA ILE A 269 8.93 -21.73 -7.25
C ILE A 269 9.16 -22.27 -8.67
N GLN A 270 10.18 -21.78 -9.38
CA GLN A 270 10.53 -22.33 -10.70
C GLN A 270 11.14 -23.74 -10.62
N THR A 271 11.84 -24.08 -9.52
CA THR A 271 12.34 -25.43 -9.28
C THR A 271 11.21 -26.43 -9.04
N LEU A 272 10.15 -26.03 -8.31
CA LEU A 272 8.96 -26.87 -8.12
C LEU A 272 8.25 -27.18 -9.44
N ASP A 273 8.07 -26.18 -10.31
CA ASP A 273 7.49 -26.39 -11.65
C ASP A 273 8.33 -27.37 -12.47
N VAL A 274 9.63 -27.12 -12.60
CA VAL A 274 10.52 -27.96 -13.42
C VAL A 274 10.64 -29.38 -12.85
N GLY A 275 10.79 -29.51 -11.52
CA GLY A 275 10.93 -30.79 -10.84
C GLY A 275 9.67 -31.66 -10.90
N LEU A 276 8.48 -31.05 -10.84
CA LEU A 276 7.20 -31.76 -10.96
C LEU A 276 6.72 -31.87 -12.42
N GLY A 277 7.41 -31.28 -13.40
CA GLY A 277 7.05 -31.35 -14.82
C GLY A 277 5.82 -30.51 -15.19
N VAL A 278 5.66 -29.33 -14.57
CA VAL A 278 4.63 -28.35 -14.91
C VAL A 278 5.14 -27.47 -16.05
N GLU A 279 4.55 -27.62 -17.24
CA GLU A 279 4.94 -26.92 -18.46
C GLU A 279 3.98 -25.76 -18.77
N HIS A 280 4.47 -24.52 -18.71
CA HIS A 280 3.68 -23.31 -18.97
C HIS A 280 3.63 -22.98 -20.46
N ASN A 281 2.56 -22.32 -20.91
CA ASN A 281 2.47 -21.83 -22.29
C ASN A 281 3.47 -20.68 -22.56
N ASP A 282 3.79 -20.48 -23.84
CA ASP A 282 4.88 -19.62 -24.32
C ASP A 282 5.00 -18.27 -23.59
N ASP A 283 3.93 -17.46 -23.52
CA ASP A 283 3.98 -16.15 -22.85
C ASP A 283 4.43 -16.22 -21.38
N LYS A 284 3.92 -17.22 -20.65
CA LYS A 284 4.21 -17.41 -19.23
C LYS A 284 5.61 -17.98 -19.03
N GLN A 285 6.00 -18.91 -19.91
CA GLN A 285 7.34 -19.50 -19.91
C GLN A 285 8.39 -18.44 -20.22
N ASN A 286 8.19 -17.63 -21.26
CA ASN A 286 9.04 -16.49 -21.64
C ASN A 286 9.21 -15.49 -20.49
N PHE A 287 8.14 -15.19 -19.75
CA PHE A 287 8.23 -14.34 -18.55
C PHE A 287 9.08 -14.99 -17.45
N LEU A 288 8.84 -16.25 -17.12
CA LEU A 288 9.60 -16.96 -16.09
C LEU A 288 11.10 -17.11 -16.46
N GLU A 289 11.41 -17.39 -17.72
CA GLU A 289 12.78 -17.43 -18.24
C GLU A 289 13.44 -16.05 -18.23
N THR A 290 12.68 -14.98 -18.49
CA THR A 290 13.14 -13.60 -18.30
C THR A 290 13.48 -13.35 -16.82
N MET A 291 12.66 -13.84 -15.87
CA MET A 291 12.93 -13.72 -14.43
C MET A 291 14.17 -14.51 -13.98
N ARG A 292 14.58 -15.59 -14.67
CA ARG A 292 15.84 -16.30 -14.37
C ARG A 292 17.08 -15.41 -14.53
N ASN A 293 17.01 -14.35 -15.34
CA ASN A 293 18.10 -13.38 -15.50
C ASN A 293 18.26 -12.39 -14.30
N TYR A 294 17.38 -12.48 -13.30
CA TYR A 294 17.46 -11.74 -12.03
C TYR A 294 17.87 -12.65 -10.86
N MET A 295 18.00 -13.97 -11.10
CA MET A 295 18.53 -14.93 -10.12
C MET A 295 20.07 -14.92 -10.16
N PRO A 296 20.77 -15.32 -9.09
CA PRO A 296 22.19 -15.61 -9.15
C PRO A 296 22.48 -16.64 -10.24
N LYS A 297 23.55 -16.43 -11.02
CA LYS A 297 23.92 -17.30 -12.16
C LYS A 297 23.84 -18.79 -11.84
N ALA A 298 24.37 -19.19 -10.68
CA ALA A 298 24.42 -20.58 -10.23
C ALA A 298 23.02 -21.20 -10.03
N HIS A 299 22.02 -20.41 -9.59
CA HIS A 299 20.64 -20.89 -9.40
C HIS A 299 19.93 -21.06 -10.75
N LYS A 300 20.17 -20.14 -11.70
CA LYS A 300 19.69 -20.27 -13.09
C LYS A 300 20.26 -21.53 -13.73
N GLU A 301 21.57 -21.75 -13.64
CA GLU A 301 22.25 -22.95 -14.16
C GLU A 301 21.74 -24.25 -13.51
N PHE A 302 21.38 -24.22 -12.22
CA PHE A 302 20.74 -25.35 -11.55
C PHE A 302 19.38 -25.68 -12.19
N ILE A 303 18.48 -24.70 -12.33
CA ILE A 303 17.13 -24.89 -12.90
C ILE A 303 17.24 -25.40 -14.34
N GLU A 304 18.15 -24.84 -15.15
CA GLU A 304 18.40 -25.29 -16.52
C GLU A 304 19.03 -26.69 -16.60
N THR A 305 19.76 -27.13 -15.58
CA THR A 305 20.28 -28.51 -15.50
C THR A 305 19.18 -29.49 -15.06
N LEU A 306 18.33 -29.07 -14.12
CA LEU A 306 17.16 -29.84 -13.69
C LEU A 306 16.18 -30.05 -14.85
N GLN A 307 15.93 -29.01 -15.66
CA GLN A 307 15.05 -29.08 -16.84
C GLN A 307 15.54 -30.05 -17.93
N LYS A 308 16.83 -30.39 -17.93
CA LYS A 308 17.45 -31.39 -18.83
C LYS A 308 17.52 -32.80 -18.23
N SER A 309 17.06 -32.97 -17.00
CA SER A 309 17.10 -34.25 -16.28
C SER A 309 15.84 -35.10 -16.60
N PRO A 310 15.86 -36.42 -16.34
CA PRO A 310 14.69 -37.28 -16.56
C PRO A 310 13.43 -36.78 -15.84
N SER A 311 12.32 -36.67 -16.58
CA SER A 311 11.06 -36.12 -16.07
C SER A 311 10.34 -37.10 -15.15
N ILE A 312 10.10 -36.66 -13.90
CA ILE A 312 9.25 -37.38 -12.93
C ILE A 312 7.85 -37.56 -13.51
N ARG A 313 7.22 -36.49 -14.02
CA ARG A 313 5.85 -36.55 -14.58
C ARG A 313 5.73 -37.63 -15.65
N LYS A 314 6.64 -37.63 -16.63
CA LYS A 314 6.64 -38.62 -17.71
C LYS A 314 6.74 -40.05 -17.17
N PHE A 315 7.64 -40.30 -16.22
CA PHE A 315 7.79 -41.62 -15.59
C PHE A 315 6.53 -42.05 -14.84
N VAL A 316 5.86 -41.16 -14.10
CA VAL A 316 4.59 -41.47 -13.41
C VAL A 316 3.52 -41.89 -14.44
N THR A 317 3.34 -41.10 -15.50
CA THR A 317 2.39 -41.40 -16.58
C THR A 317 2.69 -42.75 -17.25
N GLU A 318 3.95 -43.03 -17.57
CA GLU A 318 4.37 -44.28 -18.23
C GLU A 318 4.25 -45.51 -17.31
N LYS A 319 4.41 -45.35 -15.99
CA LYS A 319 4.23 -46.45 -15.03
C LYS A 319 2.79 -46.80 -14.74
N ASN A 320 1.88 -45.83 -14.83
CA ASN A 320 0.45 -46.01 -14.52
C ASN A 320 0.21 -46.76 -13.19
N ASN A 321 1.02 -46.45 -12.16
CA ASN A 321 0.94 -47.08 -10.85
C ASN A 321 0.02 -46.23 -9.95
N PRO A 322 -1.10 -46.78 -9.41
CA PRO A 322 -2.08 -45.98 -8.69
C PRO A 322 -1.53 -45.20 -7.49
N GLU A 323 -0.68 -45.80 -6.66
CA GLU A 323 -0.11 -45.11 -5.48
C GLU A 323 0.83 -43.97 -5.91
N LEU A 324 1.68 -44.23 -6.92
CA LEU A 324 2.61 -43.25 -7.47
C LEU A 324 1.87 -42.06 -8.09
N THR A 325 0.81 -42.32 -8.87
CA THR A 325 -0.05 -41.29 -9.45
C THR A 325 -0.77 -40.50 -8.36
N GLU A 326 -1.29 -41.15 -7.32
CA GLU A 326 -1.97 -40.47 -6.21
C GLU A 326 -1.04 -39.48 -5.48
N VAL A 327 0.18 -39.90 -5.11
CA VAL A 327 1.12 -39.01 -4.42
C VAL A 327 1.66 -37.90 -5.34
N TYR A 328 1.89 -38.19 -6.61
CA TYR A 328 2.27 -37.16 -7.59
C TYR A 328 1.19 -36.07 -7.71
N ASN A 329 -0.09 -36.47 -7.83
CA ASN A 329 -1.20 -35.53 -7.89
C ASN A 329 -1.40 -34.76 -6.58
N LYS A 330 -1.09 -35.34 -5.41
CA LYS A 330 -1.07 -34.59 -4.13
C LYS A 330 -0.02 -33.49 -4.12
N CYS A 331 1.18 -33.73 -4.66
CA CYS A 331 2.22 -32.70 -4.80
C CYS A 331 1.72 -31.52 -5.67
N LEU A 332 1.12 -31.81 -6.83
CA LEU A 332 0.55 -30.79 -7.71
C LEU A 332 -0.62 -30.03 -7.07
N LYS A 333 -1.50 -30.73 -6.34
CA LYS A 333 -2.62 -30.12 -5.61
C LYS A 333 -2.15 -29.19 -4.50
N ASN A 334 -1.08 -29.55 -3.77
CA ASN A 334 -0.47 -28.66 -2.79
C ASN A 334 0.10 -27.39 -3.48
N LEU A 335 0.79 -27.53 -4.62
CA LEU A 335 1.28 -26.38 -5.40
C LEU A 335 0.13 -25.50 -5.94
N GLU A 336 -1.00 -26.09 -6.35
CA GLU A 336 -2.23 -25.37 -6.72
C GLU A 336 -2.81 -24.59 -5.54
N GLN A 337 -2.80 -25.17 -4.33
CA GLN A 337 -3.24 -24.52 -3.09
C GLN A 337 -2.32 -23.38 -2.67
N PHE A 338 -1.00 -23.57 -2.73
CA PHE A 338 0.00 -22.52 -2.51
C PHE A 338 -0.21 -21.35 -3.47
N ARG A 339 -0.39 -21.64 -4.77
CA ARG A 339 -0.68 -20.62 -5.79
C ARG A 339 -2.01 -19.92 -5.56
N SER A 340 -3.03 -20.64 -5.08
CA SER A 340 -4.32 -20.06 -4.72
C SER A 340 -4.23 -19.13 -3.51
N CYS A 341 -3.47 -19.50 -2.47
CA CYS A 341 -3.22 -18.66 -1.31
C CYS A 341 -2.40 -17.42 -1.69
N HIS A 342 -1.36 -17.57 -2.52
CA HIS A 342 -0.61 -16.43 -3.06
C HIS A 342 -1.51 -15.46 -3.84
N ILE A 343 -2.41 -15.96 -4.70
CA ILE A 343 -3.42 -15.13 -5.38
C ILE A 343 -4.36 -14.46 -4.37
N GLN A 344 -4.80 -15.15 -3.31
CA GLN A 344 -5.64 -14.55 -2.27
C GLN A 344 -4.93 -13.44 -1.50
N ILE A 345 -3.64 -13.61 -1.20
CA ILE A 345 -2.81 -12.55 -0.61
C ILE A 345 -2.77 -11.38 -1.60
N VAL A 346 -2.30 -11.57 -2.83
CA VAL A 346 -2.19 -10.52 -3.86
C VAL A 346 -3.53 -9.80 -4.11
N CYS A 347 -4.66 -10.51 -4.16
CA CYS A 347 -5.99 -9.94 -4.42
C CYS A 347 -6.69 -9.33 -3.20
N SER A 348 -6.42 -9.80 -1.98
CA SER A 348 -7.08 -9.26 -0.77
C SER A 348 -6.66 -7.81 -0.49
N LEU A 349 -5.44 -7.46 -0.90
CA LEU A 349 -4.85 -6.14 -0.71
C LEU A 349 -5.60 -5.04 -1.52
N PRO A 350 -5.82 -5.14 -2.85
CA PRO A 350 -6.58 -4.13 -3.61
C PRO A 350 -8.10 -4.20 -3.42
N ILE A 351 -8.71 -5.39 -3.23
CA ILE A 351 -10.17 -5.52 -3.10
C ILE A 351 -10.69 -4.80 -1.85
N HIS A 352 -9.96 -4.90 -0.73
CA HIS A 352 -10.35 -4.20 0.50
C HIS A 352 -10.30 -2.68 0.32
N ILE A 353 -9.33 -2.17 -0.43
CA ILE A 353 -9.18 -0.74 -0.74
C ILE A 353 -10.31 -0.27 -1.68
N TYR A 354 -10.59 -1.00 -2.77
CA TYR A 354 -11.70 -0.70 -3.68
C TYR A 354 -13.05 -0.70 -2.94
N LEU A 355 -13.32 -1.71 -2.12
CA LEU A 355 -14.55 -1.82 -1.34
C LEU A 355 -14.66 -0.69 -0.29
N CYS A 356 -13.58 -0.36 0.41
CA CYS A 356 -13.57 0.76 1.35
C CYS A 356 -13.77 2.12 0.64
N LEU A 357 -13.17 2.34 -0.53
CA LEU A 357 -13.37 3.56 -1.32
C LEU A 357 -14.81 3.64 -1.84
N PHE A 358 -15.34 2.56 -2.41
CA PHE A 358 -16.72 2.48 -2.89
C PHE A 358 -17.72 2.74 -1.75
N ILE A 359 -17.60 2.04 -0.62
CA ILE A 359 -18.49 2.21 0.53
C ILE A 359 -18.36 3.61 1.13
N SER A 360 -17.15 4.14 1.33
CA SER A 360 -16.98 5.48 1.92
C SER A 360 -17.48 6.60 1.02
N ILE A 361 -17.28 6.51 -0.30
CA ILE A 361 -17.82 7.48 -1.27
C ILE A 361 -19.34 7.36 -1.34
N TYR A 362 -19.88 6.15 -1.52
CA TYR A 362 -21.32 5.91 -1.58
C TYR A 362 -22.05 6.38 -0.32
N LEU A 363 -21.54 6.01 0.86
CA LEU A 363 -22.14 6.38 2.16
C LEU A 363 -22.02 7.89 2.42
N SER A 364 -20.90 8.53 2.06
CA SER A 364 -20.76 9.99 2.25
C SER A 364 -21.68 10.78 1.32
N ILE A 365 -21.82 10.37 0.05
CA ILE A 365 -22.76 10.99 -0.92
C ILE A 365 -24.21 10.75 -0.47
N TYR A 366 -24.58 9.50 -0.16
CA TYR A 366 -25.93 9.16 0.28
C TYR A 366 -26.32 9.92 1.55
N LEU A 367 -25.46 9.92 2.58
CA LEU A 367 -25.74 10.58 3.84
C LEU A 367 -25.79 12.11 3.70
N SER A 368 -24.88 12.72 2.92
CA SER A 368 -24.87 14.17 2.71
C SER A 368 -26.09 14.64 1.92
N ILE A 369 -26.48 13.93 0.85
CA ILE A 369 -27.67 14.28 0.05
C ILE A 369 -28.95 14.02 0.86
N TYR A 370 -29.10 12.84 1.46
CA TYR A 370 -30.29 12.48 2.22
C TYR A 370 -30.49 13.42 3.42
N LEU A 371 -29.44 13.68 4.21
CA LEU A 371 -29.54 14.56 5.37
C LEU A 371 -29.75 16.02 4.96
N SER A 372 -29.08 16.53 3.93
CA SER A 372 -29.27 17.92 3.48
C SER A 372 -30.66 18.16 2.91
N ILE A 373 -31.20 17.23 2.10
CA ILE A 373 -32.55 17.33 1.54
C ILE A 373 -33.60 17.17 2.65
N TYR A 374 -33.49 16.13 3.48
CA TYR A 374 -34.45 15.90 4.56
C TYR A 374 -34.47 17.06 5.57
N LEU A 375 -33.30 17.53 6.02
CA LEU A 375 -33.21 18.63 6.97
C LEU A 375 -33.65 19.96 6.35
N SER A 376 -33.28 20.27 5.11
CA SER A 376 -33.71 21.52 4.46
C SER A 376 -35.21 21.56 4.18
N ILE A 377 -35.80 20.46 3.69
CA ILE A 377 -37.25 20.37 3.46
C ILE A 377 -38.01 20.38 4.80
N TYR A 378 -37.60 19.57 5.77
CA TYR A 378 -38.28 19.51 7.07
C TYR A 378 -38.20 20.86 7.81
N LEU A 379 -37.00 21.47 7.87
CA LEU A 379 -36.82 22.74 8.57
C LEU A 379 -37.50 23.91 7.83
N SER A 380 -37.44 23.97 6.49
CA SER A 380 -38.12 25.03 5.74
C SER A 380 -39.64 24.91 5.81
N LEU A 381 -40.23 23.71 5.72
CA LEU A 381 -41.67 23.50 5.86
C LEU A 381 -42.14 23.76 7.29
N SER A 382 -41.46 23.23 8.31
CA SER A 382 -41.84 23.45 9.72
C SER A 382 -41.72 24.93 10.13
N LEU A 383 -40.64 25.60 9.71
CA LEU A 383 -40.44 27.02 10.02
C LEU A 383 -41.40 27.92 9.24
N SER A 384 -41.67 27.66 7.96
CA SER A 384 -42.64 28.44 7.18
C SER A 384 -44.08 28.26 7.67
N LEU A 385 -44.50 27.04 8.01
CA LEU A 385 -45.80 26.78 8.64
C LEU A 385 -45.91 27.47 10.01
N TYR A 386 -44.88 27.40 10.86
CA TYR A 386 -44.87 28.07 12.16
C TYR A 386 -44.98 29.60 12.02
N ILE A 387 -44.16 30.21 11.16
CA ILE A 387 -44.18 31.65 10.88
C ILE A 387 -45.53 32.08 10.31
N TYR A 388 -46.09 31.31 9.37
CA TYR A 388 -47.39 31.60 8.77
C TYR A 388 -48.53 31.55 9.80
N ILE A 389 -48.62 30.49 10.60
CA ILE A 389 -49.66 30.38 11.63
C ILE A 389 -49.50 31.48 12.70
N TYR A 390 -48.28 31.74 13.16
CA TYR A 390 -48.04 32.71 14.23
C TYR A 390 -48.19 34.18 13.79
N ILE A 391 -47.68 34.55 12.61
CA ILE A 391 -47.77 35.94 12.12
C ILE A 391 -49.09 36.18 11.40
N TYR A 392 -49.45 35.35 10.42
CA TYR A 392 -50.60 35.63 9.56
C TYR A 392 -51.94 35.29 10.21
N ILE A 393 -52.03 34.24 11.01
CA ILE A 393 -53.28 33.89 11.70
C ILE A 393 -53.33 34.57 13.07
N TYR A 394 -52.43 34.22 13.99
CA TYR A 394 -52.54 34.67 15.39
C TYR A 394 -52.39 36.19 15.55
N LYS A 395 -51.33 36.82 15.01
CA LYS A 395 -51.15 38.28 15.11
C LYS A 395 -52.21 39.06 14.33
N SER A 396 -52.59 38.65 13.13
CA SER A 396 -53.63 39.33 12.34
C SER A 396 -54.99 39.30 13.03
N LEU A 397 -55.41 38.14 13.55
CA LEU A 397 -56.69 37.98 14.26
C LEU A 397 -56.71 38.77 15.58
N LEU A 398 -55.59 38.80 16.32
CA LEU A 398 -55.45 39.62 17.53
C LEU A 398 -55.56 41.12 17.20
N ILE A 399 -54.88 41.58 16.13
CA ILE A 399 -54.91 42.98 15.70
C ILE A 399 -56.30 43.36 15.19
N SER A 400 -56.96 42.52 14.39
CA SER A 400 -58.29 42.83 13.84
C SER A 400 -59.36 42.87 14.93
N ILE A 401 -59.34 41.94 15.89
CA ILE A 401 -60.23 41.97 17.06
C ILE A 401 -59.95 43.21 17.92
N TYR A 402 -58.68 43.54 18.21
CA TYR A 402 -58.32 44.72 18.99
C TYR A 402 -58.74 46.01 18.29
N LEU A 403 -58.48 46.14 16.99
CA LEU A 403 -58.84 47.32 16.20
C LEU A 403 -60.37 47.45 16.07
N TYR A 404 -61.10 46.35 15.89
CA TYR A 404 -62.56 46.34 15.86
C TYR A 404 -63.14 46.76 17.21
N MET A 405 -62.68 46.16 18.32
CA MET A 405 -63.11 46.56 19.67
C MET A 405 -62.77 48.01 19.97
N PHE A 406 -61.56 48.46 19.65
CA PHE A 406 -61.14 49.85 19.87
C PHE A 406 -61.99 50.80 19.04
N ILE A 407 -62.06 50.64 17.71
CA ILE A 407 -62.83 51.56 16.85
C ILE A 407 -64.32 51.51 17.20
N HIS A 408 -64.97 50.35 17.25
CA HIS A 408 -66.42 50.32 17.48
C HIS A 408 -66.82 50.65 18.92
N ILE A 409 -66.13 50.12 19.95
CA ILE A 409 -66.55 50.31 21.34
C ILE A 409 -66.01 51.63 21.89
N TYR A 410 -64.71 51.93 21.71
CA TYR A 410 -64.14 53.17 22.25
C TYR A 410 -64.67 54.41 21.53
N LEU A 411 -64.83 54.40 20.19
CA LEU A 411 -65.36 55.57 19.48
C LEU A 411 -66.86 55.79 19.74
N SER A 412 -67.69 54.74 19.78
CA SER A 412 -69.12 54.92 20.06
C SER A 412 -69.38 55.40 21.50
N ILE A 413 -68.64 54.88 22.48
CA ILE A 413 -68.74 55.32 23.88
C ILE A 413 -68.17 56.74 24.04
N ASN A 414 -67.02 57.08 23.44
CA ASN A 414 -66.50 58.45 23.54
C ASN A 414 -67.37 59.46 22.78
N LEU A 415 -67.91 59.12 21.61
CA LEU A 415 -68.77 60.03 20.86
C LEU A 415 -70.09 60.29 21.62
N SER A 416 -70.68 59.26 22.24
CA SER A 416 -71.87 59.45 23.09
C SER A 416 -71.57 60.24 24.37
N ILE A 417 -70.45 59.96 25.07
CA ILE A 417 -70.04 60.78 26.23
C ILE A 417 -69.74 62.23 25.82
N TYR A 418 -69.06 62.47 24.70
CA TYR A 418 -68.68 63.82 24.29
C TYR A 418 -69.88 64.64 23.79
N VAL A 419 -70.84 64.01 23.10
CA VAL A 419 -72.05 64.70 22.61
C VAL A 419 -73.03 65.00 23.75
N TYR A 420 -73.22 64.08 24.71
CA TYR A 420 -74.29 64.20 25.72
C TYR A 420 -73.81 64.68 27.11
N LEU A 421 -72.59 64.35 27.53
CA LEU A 421 -72.08 64.64 28.88
C LEU A 421 -71.18 65.90 28.92
N TYR A 422 -70.40 66.15 27.87
CA TYR A 422 -69.46 67.29 27.85
C TYR A 422 -70.14 68.67 27.91
N PRO A 423 -71.23 68.96 27.16
CA PRO A 423 -71.93 70.25 27.27
C PRO A 423 -72.55 70.47 28.65
N PHE A 424 -73.01 69.37 29.28
CA PHE A 424 -73.66 69.39 30.58
C PHE A 424 -72.70 69.76 31.72
N ILE A 425 -71.47 69.25 31.67
CA ILE A 425 -70.43 69.56 32.68
C ILE A 425 -69.81 70.94 32.43
N TYR A 426 -69.53 71.29 31.17
CA TYR A 426 -68.81 72.53 30.84
C TYR A 426 -69.58 73.79 31.26
N LEU A 427 -70.91 73.80 31.09
CA LEU A 427 -71.74 74.96 31.42
C LEU A 427 -71.89 75.19 32.94
N TYR A 428 -71.92 74.11 33.73
CA TYR A 428 -72.29 74.15 35.15
C TYR A 428 -71.10 74.14 36.14
N MET A 429 -69.89 73.75 35.72
CA MET A 429 -68.75 73.55 36.63
C MET A 429 -67.53 74.48 36.39
N PHE A 430 -67.27 74.91 35.14
CA PHE A 430 -65.95 75.49 34.79
C PHE A 430 -65.86 77.02 34.81
N THR A 431 -66.96 77.73 34.57
CA THR A 431 -67.00 79.20 34.60
C THR A 431 -66.56 79.84 35.93
N PRO A 432 -66.83 79.28 37.13
CA PRO A 432 -66.38 79.89 38.39
C PRO A 432 -64.88 79.73 38.67
N ILE A 433 -64.26 78.67 38.15
CA ILE A 433 -62.87 78.29 38.49
C ILE A 433 -61.85 79.05 37.63
N TYR A 434 -62.20 79.36 36.38
CA TYR A 434 -61.29 80.05 35.45
C TYR A 434 -60.89 81.47 35.94
N LEU A 435 -61.77 82.14 36.68
CA LEU A 435 -61.55 83.51 37.15
C LEU A 435 -60.48 83.62 38.27
N SER A 436 -60.25 82.56 39.05
CA SER A 436 -59.36 82.62 40.22
C SER A 436 -57.88 82.31 39.91
N ILE A 437 -57.60 81.59 38.83
CA ILE A 437 -56.23 81.10 38.53
C ILE A 437 -55.40 82.12 37.72
N TYR A 438 -56.04 82.96 36.90
CA TYR A 438 -55.34 83.91 36.02
C TYR A 438 -54.59 85.03 36.77
N LEU A 439 -54.89 85.26 38.05
CA LEU A 439 -54.37 86.41 38.82
C LEU A 439 -52.94 86.25 39.34
N VAL A 440 -52.35 85.04 39.32
CA VAL A 440 -51.18 84.71 40.16
C VAL A 440 -49.89 84.43 39.38
N THR A 441 -49.95 84.11 38.08
CA THR A 441 -48.79 83.56 37.34
C THR A 441 -48.23 84.43 36.22
N THR A 442 -48.70 85.67 36.07
CA THR A 442 -48.18 86.67 35.11
C THR A 442 -46.82 87.27 35.49
N THR A 443 -46.22 86.90 36.63
CA THR A 443 -45.12 87.67 37.22
C THR A 443 -43.70 87.19 36.90
N ASN A 444 -43.46 85.89 36.69
CA ASN A 444 -42.11 85.37 36.44
C ASN A 444 -42.13 84.29 35.33
N VAL A 445 -42.04 84.69 34.06
CA VAL A 445 -40.79 85.13 33.40
C VAL A 445 -39.77 83.97 33.41
N PHE A 446 -39.77 83.11 32.38
CA PHE A 446 -39.30 83.43 31.02
C PHE A 446 -37.80 83.77 31.01
N LEU A 447 -36.94 82.92 31.60
CA LEU A 447 -35.50 82.96 31.37
C LEU A 447 -34.89 81.58 31.12
N ARG A 448 -34.57 81.37 29.83
CA ARG A 448 -33.39 80.69 29.28
C ARG A 448 -33.24 79.17 29.51
N SER A 449 -33.20 78.28 28.50
CA SER A 449 -32.57 78.24 27.15
C SER A 449 -31.13 77.68 27.10
N VAL A 450 -30.80 77.02 25.97
CA VAL A 450 -29.47 76.62 25.41
C VAL A 450 -28.66 75.52 26.15
N PHE A 451 -27.83 74.62 25.53
CA PHE A 451 -27.24 74.46 24.17
C PHE A 451 -27.07 72.96 23.70
N SER A 452 -27.29 72.66 22.40
CA SER A 452 -26.38 72.11 21.31
C SER A 452 -25.11 71.21 21.59
N PRO A 453 -24.41 70.57 20.60
CA PRO A 453 -24.79 69.57 19.54
C PRO A 453 -23.68 68.48 19.17
N ASN A 454 -23.81 67.76 18.01
CA ASN A 454 -22.78 67.02 17.20
C ASN A 454 -22.28 65.60 17.66
N ARG A 455 -21.78 64.64 16.83
CA ARG A 455 -21.61 64.44 15.35
C ARG A 455 -21.38 62.94 14.93
N MET A 456 -21.85 62.54 13.73
CA MET A 456 -21.32 61.59 12.67
C MET A 456 -20.53 60.27 12.97
N ALA A 457 -20.91 59.13 12.31
CA ALA A 457 -20.18 58.47 11.16
C ALA A 457 -20.32 56.90 10.98
N ASN A 458 -20.97 56.47 9.89
CA ASN A 458 -20.84 55.31 8.95
C ASN A 458 -20.13 53.93 9.26
N GLY A 459 -20.69 52.83 8.70
CA GLY A 459 -19.94 51.64 8.18
C GLY A 459 -20.62 50.25 8.31
N CYS A 460 -20.70 49.42 7.24
CA CYS A 460 -21.45 48.14 7.19
C CYS A 460 -20.68 46.90 6.64
N GLN A 461 -20.92 45.71 7.22
CA GLN A 461 -21.16 44.34 6.63
C GLN A 461 -20.11 43.69 5.66
N TYR A 462 -19.93 42.35 5.51
CA TYR A 462 -20.38 41.10 6.17
C TYR A 462 -19.56 39.83 5.68
N ILE A 463 -19.58 38.70 6.42
CA ILE A 463 -19.48 37.25 5.99
C ILE A 463 -18.11 36.74 5.39
N VAL A 464 -17.35 35.71 5.85
CA VAL A 464 -17.56 34.26 6.24
C VAL A 464 -17.55 33.31 4.99
N ASN A 465 -16.81 32.16 4.86
CA ASN A 465 -16.29 31.11 5.80
C ASN A 465 -15.01 30.33 5.29
N LYS A 466 -14.68 29.18 5.93
CA LYS A 466 -13.71 28.06 5.64
C LYS A 466 -13.72 27.48 4.20
N ALA A 467 -12.71 26.76 3.65
CA ALA A 467 -12.04 25.53 4.14
C ALA A 467 -10.76 25.15 3.32
N LYS A 468 -10.01 24.09 3.70
CA LYS A 468 -8.90 23.49 2.91
C LYS A 468 -8.98 21.95 2.91
N GLU A 469 -8.74 21.33 1.75
CA GLU A 469 -8.82 19.87 1.53
C GLU A 469 -7.44 19.18 1.55
N LYS A 470 -7.44 17.85 1.77
CA LYS A 470 -6.29 16.94 1.57
C LYS A 470 -6.52 16.12 0.31
N GLN A 471 -5.48 15.93 -0.51
CA GLN A 471 -5.57 15.19 -1.77
C GLN A 471 -5.44 13.66 -1.57
N LYS A 472 -6.19 12.90 -2.38
CA LYS A 472 -5.96 11.48 -2.68
C LYS A 472 -5.14 11.36 -3.97
N THR A 473 -4.27 10.38 -4.05
CA THR A 473 -3.57 9.96 -5.29
C THR A 473 -4.28 8.77 -5.95
N ASP A 474 -4.01 8.57 -7.24
CA ASP A 474 -4.71 7.62 -8.10
C ASP A 474 -4.06 6.21 -8.06
N TYR A 475 -4.88 5.17 -8.02
CA TYR A 475 -4.47 3.82 -7.63
C TYR A 475 -4.15 2.89 -8.81
N ALA A 476 -4.68 3.16 -10.00
CA ALA A 476 -4.50 2.27 -11.16
C ALA A 476 -3.02 2.07 -11.54
N SER A 477 -2.21 3.13 -11.45
CA SER A 477 -0.79 3.09 -11.84
C SER A 477 0.12 2.20 -10.95
N LEU A 478 -0.38 1.71 -9.81
CA LEU A 478 0.40 0.85 -8.91
C LEU A 478 0.29 -0.63 -9.25
N GLU A 479 -0.81 -1.10 -9.87
CA GLU A 479 -1.02 -2.54 -10.10
C GLU A 479 -0.11 -3.11 -11.19
N GLU A 480 0.15 -2.34 -12.25
CA GLU A 480 0.99 -2.69 -13.41
C GLU A 480 2.50 -2.78 -13.08
N ARG A 481 2.93 -2.29 -11.90
CA ARG A 481 4.35 -2.16 -11.55
C ARG A 481 4.87 -3.39 -10.81
N GLY A 482 5.90 -4.01 -11.38
CA GLY A 482 6.55 -5.22 -10.85
C GLY A 482 6.34 -6.48 -11.70
N THR A 483 5.52 -6.41 -12.76
CA THR A 483 5.19 -7.56 -13.63
C THR A 483 5.85 -7.53 -15.01
N GLY A 484 6.73 -6.56 -15.25
CA GLY A 484 7.33 -6.34 -16.58
C GLY A 484 6.32 -5.96 -17.67
N GLY A 485 5.15 -5.42 -17.31
CA GLY A 485 4.09 -5.05 -18.25
C GLY A 485 3.08 -6.18 -18.55
N SER A 486 3.05 -7.25 -17.76
CA SER A 486 2.01 -8.28 -17.84
C SER A 486 0.91 -8.08 -16.81
N ASP A 487 -0.34 -8.35 -17.18
CA ASP A 487 -1.48 -8.31 -16.25
C ASP A 487 -1.33 -9.36 -15.14
N LEU A 488 -1.04 -8.91 -13.91
CA LEU A 488 -0.64 -9.76 -12.78
C LEU A 488 -1.63 -10.88 -12.49
N ILE A 489 -2.92 -10.55 -12.43
CA ILE A 489 -3.96 -11.47 -11.98
C ILE A 489 -4.27 -12.56 -13.04
N PRO A 490 -4.46 -12.24 -14.34
CA PRO A 490 -4.43 -13.21 -15.43
C PRO A 490 -3.20 -14.11 -15.44
N PHE A 491 -1.99 -13.56 -15.29
CA PHE A 491 -0.75 -14.33 -15.24
C PHE A 491 -0.79 -15.37 -14.10
N LEU A 492 -1.02 -14.92 -12.86
CA LEU A 492 -1.04 -15.81 -11.68
C LEU A 492 -2.14 -16.88 -11.76
N LYS A 493 -3.36 -16.50 -12.20
CA LYS A 493 -4.46 -17.45 -12.42
C LYS A 493 -4.09 -18.50 -13.46
N GLY A 494 -3.39 -18.09 -14.53
CA GLY A 494 -2.91 -18.98 -15.58
C GLY A 494 -1.84 -19.97 -15.08
N ILE A 495 -0.81 -19.49 -14.38
CA ILE A 495 0.24 -20.34 -13.75
C ILE A 495 -0.39 -21.40 -12.81
N ARG A 496 -1.39 -21.00 -12.00
CA ARG A 496 -2.17 -21.94 -11.19
C ARG A 496 -2.95 -22.94 -12.04
N GLN A 497 -3.63 -22.49 -13.09
CA GLN A 497 -4.43 -23.35 -13.96
C GLN A 497 -3.55 -24.42 -14.62
N THR A 498 -2.38 -24.06 -15.15
CA THR A 498 -1.39 -25.01 -15.66
C THR A 498 -0.95 -26.05 -14.62
N THR A 499 -0.81 -25.66 -13.35
CA THR A 499 -0.50 -26.63 -12.26
C THR A 499 -1.61 -27.66 -12.08
N LYS A 500 -2.85 -27.20 -12.17
CA LYS A 500 -4.04 -28.05 -12.05
C LYS A 500 -4.14 -29.01 -13.23
N ASP A 501 -3.92 -28.50 -14.44
CA ASP A 501 -4.00 -29.26 -15.69
C ASP A 501 -2.80 -30.22 -15.87
N ALA A 502 -1.74 -30.08 -15.07
CA ALA A 502 -0.61 -31.01 -15.05
C ALA A 502 -0.93 -32.33 -14.32
N GLN A 503 -2.00 -32.40 -13.52
CA GLN A 503 -2.47 -33.62 -12.84
C GLN A 503 -2.86 -34.70 -13.88
N ILE A 504 -2.68 -35.98 -13.53
CA ILE A 504 -2.78 -37.13 -14.45
C ILE A 504 -3.62 -38.28 -13.91
#